data_AF-A0A7Y4TSE0-F1
#
_entry.id   AF-A0A7Y4TSE0-F1
#
_cell.length_a   1.000
_cell.length_b   1.000
_cell.length_c   1.000
_cell.angle_alpha   90.00
_cell.angle_beta   90.00
_cell.angle_gamma   90.00
#
_symmetry.space_group_name_H-M   'P 1'
#
loop_
_entity.id
_entity.type
_entity.pdbx_description
1 polymer ?
#
loop_
_entity_poly.entity_id
_entity_poly.type
_entity_poly.pdbx_seq_one_letter_code
_entity_poly.pdbx_strand_id
1 'polypeptide(L)'
;MRKILVLAIAAITFSFAANAQKVPTKVIDNKGTIKWVLDSTTAVITKADSTILYVTPTQMRDSLDNFVRYADTTSMLSTYTNAADNGLTKTGQKIQLGGALTKATTITTTAENFLAITGLQPGSNTTDSVMVIDPASGQLKFISASSLFNALTFGNGLTKTGNSVQLGGTLTSSVTLGTDATNTLKITGLQGGNLSSDSLVVVNGDGTLKKVTAESLLQSGSESYTATAGQSAFVVPNMPATASKVYVWRNGAKLVVTTDYTTSAGNVSLVSAIANLVTAGDQIEIQWVK
;
A
#
# COMPACT_ATOMS: atom_id res chain seq x y z
N MET A 1 -38.40 -76.16 93.36
CA MET A 1 -37.69 -75.97 94.64
C MET A 1 -37.13 -74.56 94.61
N ARG A 2 -37.36 -73.60 95.51
CA ARG A 2 -37.90 -73.49 96.88
C ARG A 2 -38.31 -71.99 96.98
N LYS A 3 -39.56 -71.69 97.34
CA LYS A 3 -40.02 -71.30 98.70
C LYS A 3 -39.65 -69.85 99.10
N ILE A 4 -40.67 -69.01 99.28
CA ILE A 4 -41.14 -68.45 100.58
C ILE A 4 -40.45 -67.09 100.85
N LEU A 5 -41.13 -65.95 100.64
CA LEU A 5 -42.13 -65.32 101.52
C LEU A 5 -41.52 -64.86 102.84
N VAL A 6 -41.32 -63.55 103.03
CA VAL A 6 -41.54 -62.91 104.34
C VAL A 6 -42.02 -61.47 104.12
N LEU A 7 -43.22 -61.23 104.66
CA LEU A 7 -43.90 -59.98 104.90
C LEU A 7 -43.18 -59.19 106.01
N ALA A 8 -43.00 -57.88 105.85
CA ALA A 8 -42.72 -56.98 106.97
C ALA A 8 -43.56 -55.71 106.85
N ILE A 9 -44.39 -55.54 107.87
CA ILE A 9 -45.37 -54.48 108.14
C ILE A 9 -44.63 -53.20 108.55
N ALA A 10 -45.04 -52.01 108.08
CA ALA A 10 -45.22 -50.82 108.91
C ALA A 10 -45.63 -49.55 108.13
N ALA A 11 -46.39 -48.72 108.84
CA ALA A 11 -46.60 -47.28 108.68
C ALA A 11 -47.58 -46.81 107.59
N ILE A 12 -48.82 -46.59 108.04
CA ILE A 12 -49.80 -45.72 107.39
C ILE A 12 -49.29 -44.28 107.45
N THR A 13 -49.01 -43.69 106.29
CA THR A 13 -48.92 -42.24 106.08
C THR A 13 -49.92 -41.86 104.99
N PHE A 14 -50.98 -41.15 105.35
CA PHE A 14 -51.86 -40.50 104.38
C PHE A 14 -51.13 -39.31 103.75
N SER A 15 -50.51 -39.52 102.59
CA SER A 15 -50.06 -38.44 101.72
C SER A 15 -51.07 -38.24 100.61
N PHE A 16 -51.81 -37.12 100.64
CA PHE A 16 -52.54 -36.65 99.47
C PHE A 16 -51.52 -36.19 98.43
N ALA A 17 -51.34 -36.95 97.36
CA ALA A 17 -50.72 -36.40 96.16
C ALA A 17 -51.69 -35.35 95.61
N ALA A 18 -51.42 -34.08 95.88
CA ALA A 18 -51.99 -32.98 95.13
C ALA A 18 -51.52 -33.15 93.68
N ASN A 19 -52.35 -33.78 92.86
CA ASN A 19 -52.22 -33.67 91.42
C ASN A 19 -52.42 -32.19 91.11
N ALA A 20 -51.33 -31.47 90.88
CA ALA A 20 -51.37 -30.15 90.28
C ALA A 20 -52.02 -30.32 88.90
N GLN A 21 -53.33 -30.10 88.84
CA GLN A 21 -54.09 -30.05 87.61
C GLN A 21 -53.52 -28.88 86.79
N LYS A 22 -52.81 -29.19 85.71
CA LYS A 22 -52.42 -28.18 84.71
C LYS A 22 -53.68 -27.40 84.34
N VAL A 23 -53.66 -26.08 84.52
CA VAL A 23 -54.75 -25.19 84.10
C VAL A 23 -54.38 -24.64 82.72
N PRO A 24 -54.87 -25.24 81.62
CA PRO A 24 -54.66 -24.65 80.31
C PRO A 24 -55.69 -23.54 80.08
N THR A 25 -55.23 -22.32 79.83
CA THR A 25 -56.11 -21.20 79.50
C THR A 25 -56.60 -21.37 78.06
N LYS A 26 -57.90 -21.57 77.88
CA LYS A 26 -58.53 -21.78 76.56
C LYS A 26 -58.55 -20.46 75.79
N VAL A 27 -57.78 -20.38 74.70
CA VAL A 27 -57.91 -19.27 73.74
C VAL A 27 -58.47 -19.84 72.43
N ILE A 28 -59.59 -19.27 71.97
CA ILE A 28 -60.29 -19.69 70.75
C ILE A 28 -59.98 -18.66 69.67
N ASP A 29 -59.52 -19.10 68.50
CA ASP A 29 -59.34 -18.19 67.36
C ASP A 29 -60.69 -17.80 66.73
N ASN A 30 -60.70 -16.77 65.88
CA ASN A 30 -61.92 -16.25 65.26
C ASN A 30 -62.57 -17.20 64.23
N LYS A 31 -62.10 -18.45 64.13
CA LYS A 31 -62.62 -19.53 63.30
C LYS A 31 -63.00 -20.77 64.12
N GLY A 32 -63.02 -20.67 65.45
CA GLY A 32 -63.53 -21.70 66.35
C GLY A 32 -62.59 -22.87 66.62
N THR A 33 -61.33 -22.81 66.20
CA THR A 33 -60.37 -23.90 66.47
C THR A 33 -59.70 -23.68 67.83
N ILE A 34 -59.84 -24.65 68.75
CA ILE A 34 -59.27 -24.56 70.10
C ILE A 34 -57.75 -24.79 70.03
N LYS A 35 -56.95 -23.81 70.43
CA LYS A 35 -55.51 -23.98 70.64
C LYS A 35 -55.20 -23.82 72.13
N TRP A 36 -54.67 -24.87 72.73
CA TRP A 36 -54.21 -24.84 74.11
C TRP A 36 -52.82 -24.20 74.15
N VAL A 37 -52.69 -23.07 74.85
CA VAL A 37 -51.37 -22.52 75.21
C VAL A 37 -51.12 -22.91 76.66
N LEU A 38 -50.00 -23.61 76.91
CA LEU A 38 -49.52 -23.85 78.26
C LEU A 38 -48.51 -22.74 78.60
N ASP A 39 -48.59 -22.26 79.84
CA ASP A 39 -47.66 -21.34 80.51
C ASP A 39 -46.20 -21.58 80.07
N SER A 40 -45.56 -20.50 79.65
CA SER A 40 -44.28 -20.46 78.94
C SER A 40 -43.05 -20.75 79.80
N THR A 41 -43.17 -21.32 80.99
CA THR A 41 -41.98 -21.57 81.80
C THR A 41 -41.12 -22.73 81.30
N THR A 42 -41.62 -23.65 80.46
CA THR A 42 -40.75 -24.60 79.72
C THR A 42 -41.41 -25.11 78.43
N ALA A 43 -41.31 -24.30 77.37
CA ALA A 43 -41.39 -24.62 75.93
C ALA A 43 -42.62 -25.37 75.36
N VAL A 44 -43.41 -24.63 74.55
CA VAL A 44 -44.42 -25.13 73.61
C VAL A 44 -43.89 -24.95 72.19
N ILE A 45 -43.75 -26.05 71.46
CA ILE A 45 -43.61 -26.04 70.00
C ILE A 45 -44.86 -26.70 69.43
N THR A 46 -45.49 -26.05 68.45
CA THR A 46 -46.63 -26.62 67.71
C THR A 46 -46.28 -26.64 66.23
N LYS A 47 -47.14 -27.28 65.41
CA LYS A 47 -47.10 -27.31 63.93
C LYS A 47 -47.02 -25.92 63.25
N ALA A 48 -46.95 -24.84 64.05
CA ALA A 48 -46.64 -23.46 63.75
C ALA A 48 -45.12 -23.11 63.80
N ASP A 49 -44.21 -24.08 63.91
CA ASP A 49 -42.85 -23.97 63.34
C ASP A 49 -42.89 -23.81 61.79
N SER A 50 -44.11 -23.77 61.22
CA SER A 50 -44.52 -23.25 59.92
C SER A 50 -43.48 -22.37 59.22
N THR A 51 -42.96 -22.88 58.12
CA THR A 51 -42.03 -22.17 57.23
C THR A 51 -42.68 -21.05 56.42
N ILE A 52 -43.98 -20.77 56.56
CA ILE A 52 -44.63 -19.59 55.96
C ILE A 52 -45.67 -19.02 56.94
N LEU A 53 -45.27 -18.00 57.70
CA LEU A 53 -46.17 -17.08 58.36
C LEU A 53 -46.52 -15.98 57.33
N TYR A 54 -47.74 -15.97 56.78
CA TYR A 54 -48.22 -14.83 55.98
C TYR A 54 -48.47 -13.65 56.90
N VAL A 55 -47.42 -12.92 57.26
CA VAL A 55 -47.53 -11.58 57.83
C VAL A 55 -47.84 -10.62 56.68
N THR A 56 -48.95 -9.89 56.79
CA THR A 56 -49.12 -8.70 55.95
C THR A 56 -48.03 -7.69 56.31
N PRO A 57 -47.56 -6.82 55.38
CA PRO A 57 -46.46 -5.89 55.65
C PRO A 57 -46.64 -5.07 56.93
N THR A 58 -47.89 -4.81 57.32
CA THR A 58 -48.31 -4.12 58.55
C THR A 58 -47.96 -4.87 59.84
N GLN A 59 -47.92 -6.21 59.82
CA GLN A 59 -47.62 -7.05 60.99
C GLN A 59 -46.13 -7.26 61.20
N MET A 60 -45.29 -6.86 60.24
CA MET A 60 -43.85 -7.05 60.38
C MET A 60 -43.19 -6.09 61.36
N ARG A 61 -43.74 -4.89 61.63
CA ARG A 61 -43.24 -3.86 62.60
C ARG A 61 -41.72 -3.60 62.67
N ASP A 62 -40.95 -4.25 61.80
CA ASP A 62 -39.57 -4.08 61.47
C ASP A 62 -39.59 -3.16 60.25
N SER A 63 -38.79 -2.11 60.30
CA SER A 63 -38.77 -1.15 59.22
C SER A 63 -38.51 -1.88 57.90
N LEU A 64 -39.08 -1.37 56.82
CA LEU A 64 -38.81 -1.82 55.44
C LEU A 64 -37.33 -1.63 55.03
N ASP A 65 -36.41 -1.50 55.98
CA ASP A 65 -34.98 -1.33 55.79
C ASP A 65 -34.26 -2.67 55.59
N ASN A 66 -34.86 -3.80 55.99
CA ASN A 66 -34.27 -5.14 55.83
C ASN A 66 -34.79 -5.93 54.60
N PHE A 67 -35.71 -5.36 53.80
CA PHE A 67 -36.22 -5.97 52.57
C PHE A 67 -35.90 -5.08 51.37
N VAL A 68 -35.48 -5.69 50.26
CA VAL A 68 -35.19 -4.98 49.00
C VAL A 68 -36.48 -4.33 48.48
N ARG A 69 -36.59 -2.99 48.56
CA ARG A 69 -37.70 -2.22 47.98
C ARG A 69 -37.56 -2.20 46.45
N TYR A 70 -38.64 -1.96 45.71
CA TYR A 70 -38.55 -1.73 44.25
C TYR A 70 -37.57 -0.60 43.90
N ALA A 71 -37.48 0.45 44.72
CA ALA A 71 -36.48 1.50 44.57
C ALA A 71 -35.03 0.99 44.79
N ASP A 72 -34.84 0.01 45.68
CA ASP A 72 -33.55 -0.63 45.91
C ASP A 72 -33.14 -1.50 44.71
N THR A 73 -34.09 -2.07 43.95
CA THR A 73 -33.74 -2.83 42.74
C THR A 73 -33.12 -1.96 41.64
N THR A 74 -33.59 -0.73 41.43
CA THR A 74 -32.98 0.23 40.48
C THR A 74 -31.57 0.63 40.92
N SER A 75 -31.37 0.82 42.23
CA SER A 75 -30.06 1.12 42.82
C SER A 75 -29.09 -0.08 42.71
N MET A 76 -29.58 -1.29 42.97
CA MET A 76 -28.86 -2.56 42.82
C MET A 76 -28.52 -2.87 41.36
N LEU A 77 -29.34 -2.42 40.40
CA LEU A 77 -29.10 -2.58 38.96
C LEU A 77 -28.26 -1.46 38.35
N SER A 78 -28.02 -0.36 39.08
CA SER A 78 -27.26 0.81 38.58
C SER A 78 -25.79 0.49 38.29
N THR A 79 -25.24 -0.51 38.97
CA THR A 79 -23.88 -1.01 38.74
C THR A 79 -23.78 -1.95 37.54
N TYR A 80 -24.91 -2.37 36.96
CA TYR A 80 -24.94 -3.20 35.76
C TYR A 80 -25.18 -2.33 34.53
N THR A 81 -24.20 -2.30 33.63
CA THR A 81 -24.35 -1.64 32.32
C THR A 81 -25.43 -2.36 31.53
N ASN A 82 -26.60 -1.75 31.35
CA ASN A 82 -27.76 -2.43 30.78
C ASN A 82 -27.75 -2.51 29.24
N ALA A 83 -26.99 -1.64 28.56
CA ALA A 83 -26.90 -1.59 27.10
C ALA A 83 -25.47 -1.30 26.62
N ALA A 84 -25.19 -1.70 25.37
CA ALA A 84 -24.05 -1.26 24.59
C ALA A 84 -24.60 -0.40 23.42
N ASP A 85 -23.91 0.67 23.05
CA ASP A 85 -24.28 1.52 21.92
C ASP A 85 -23.02 1.83 21.08
N ASN A 86 -23.25 2.16 19.80
CA ASN A 86 -22.30 2.77 18.89
C ASN A 86 -20.90 2.10 18.84
N GLY A 87 -20.81 0.95 18.19
CA GLY A 87 -19.56 0.20 18.04
C GLY A 87 -19.31 -0.86 19.12
N LEU A 88 -20.11 -0.83 20.20
CA LEU A 88 -20.04 -1.80 21.29
C LEU A 88 -21.13 -2.87 21.16
N THR A 89 -20.85 -4.08 21.64
CA THR A 89 -21.81 -5.18 21.78
C THR A 89 -21.82 -5.70 23.21
N LYS A 90 -23.01 -6.02 23.73
CA LYS A 90 -23.20 -6.65 25.03
C LYS A 90 -23.48 -8.15 24.85
N THR A 91 -22.71 -8.99 25.51
CA THR A 91 -22.94 -10.44 25.56
C THR A 91 -22.92 -10.91 27.01
N GLY A 92 -24.10 -11.20 27.55
CA GLY A 92 -24.28 -11.41 28.99
C GLY A 92 -23.84 -10.16 29.76
N GLN A 93 -22.86 -10.34 30.66
CA GLN A 93 -22.32 -9.27 31.50
C GLN A 93 -21.10 -8.55 30.91
N LYS A 94 -20.67 -8.89 29.68
CA LYS A 94 -19.49 -8.29 29.03
C LYS A 94 -19.90 -7.27 27.99
N ILE A 95 -19.19 -6.13 27.95
CA ILE A 95 -19.22 -5.16 26.85
C ILE A 95 -17.94 -5.33 26.04
N GLN A 96 -18.07 -5.42 24.72
CA GLN A 96 -16.96 -5.68 23.80
C GLN A 96 -17.04 -4.77 22.58
N LEU A 97 -15.91 -4.56 21.91
CA LEU A 97 -15.89 -3.96 20.57
C LEU A 97 -16.52 -4.94 19.56
N GLY A 98 -17.20 -4.43 18.53
CA GLY A 98 -17.76 -5.25 17.45
C GLY A 98 -19.23 -5.00 17.12
N GLY A 99 -19.85 -3.95 17.69
CA GLY A 99 -21.19 -3.51 17.31
C GLY A 99 -21.20 -2.58 16.10
N ALA A 100 -22.38 -2.30 15.54
CA ALA A 100 -22.51 -1.30 14.49
C ALA A 100 -22.32 0.13 15.05
N LEU A 101 -21.65 0.99 14.28
CA LEU A 101 -21.64 2.43 14.56
C LEU A 101 -22.98 3.02 14.12
N THR A 102 -23.69 3.68 15.04
CA THR A 102 -24.99 4.33 14.80
C THR A 102 -24.86 5.83 14.59
N LYS A 103 -23.66 6.38 14.84
CA LYS A 103 -23.28 7.78 14.68
C LYS A 103 -21.78 7.89 14.41
N ALA A 104 -21.33 9.02 13.86
CA ALA A 104 -19.91 9.28 13.66
C ALA A 104 -19.16 9.19 15.00
N THR A 105 -17.98 8.56 14.98
CA THR A 105 -17.16 8.32 16.17
C THR A 105 -15.72 8.71 15.88
N THR A 106 -15.13 9.47 16.80
CA THR A 106 -13.74 9.91 16.73
C THR A 106 -12.98 9.37 17.93
N ILE A 107 -11.84 8.74 17.68
CA ILE A 107 -10.88 8.38 18.72
C ILE A 107 -9.78 9.45 18.68
N THR A 108 -9.75 10.31 19.70
CA THR A 108 -8.70 11.34 19.82
C THR A 108 -7.49 10.77 20.54
N THR A 109 -6.32 10.88 19.92
CA THR A 109 -5.03 10.47 20.48
C THR A 109 -4.14 11.67 20.75
N THR A 110 -3.10 11.49 21.57
CA THR A 110 -1.99 12.46 21.71
C THR A 110 -0.67 11.81 21.30
N ALA A 111 0.43 12.56 21.32
CA ALA A 111 1.75 11.99 21.07
C ALA A 111 2.14 10.96 22.15
N GLU A 112 1.73 11.19 23.39
CA GLU A 112 1.97 10.28 24.52
C GLU A 112 0.94 9.13 24.56
N ASN A 113 -0.29 9.39 24.11
CA ASN A 113 -1.41 8.45 24.14
C ASN A 113 -1.89 8.13 22.72
N PHE A 114 -1.13 7.27 22.02
CA PHE A 114 -1.42 6.85 20.65
C PHE A 114 -2.24 5.54 20.58
N LEU A 115 -2.92 5.31 19.45
CA LEU A 115 -3.60 4.06 19.18
C LEU A 115 -2.62 3.04 18.58
N ALA A 116 -2.42 1.91 19.27
CA ALA A 116 -1.59 0.81 18.80
C ALA A 116 -2.42 -0.46 18.61
N ILE A 117 -2.30 -1.11 17.45
CA ILE A 117 -2.83 -2.45 17.20
C ILE A 117 -1.63 -3.37 16.97
N THR A 118 -1.45 -4.34 17.87
CA THR A 118 -0.30 -5.27 17.84
C THR A 118 -0.75 -6.67 17.43
N GLY A 119 0.17 -7.51 16.96
CA GLY A 119 -0.12 -8.90 16.56
C GLY A 119 -0.83 -9.06 15.21
N LEU A 120 -0.80 -8.03 14.35
CA LEU A 120 -1.36 -8.10 13.00
C LEU A 120 -0.65 -9.16 12.14
N GLN A 121 -1.40 -9.81 11.26
CA GLN A 121 -0.87 -10.75 10.28
C GLN A 121 -0.56 -10.03 8.95
N PRO A 122 0.40 -10.53 8.14
CA PRO A 122 0.66 -9.98 6.81
C PRO A 122 -0.59 -10.09 5.91
N GLY A 123 -0.84 -9.03 5.14
CA GLY A 123 -1.92 -9.00 4.14
C GLY A 123 -1.46 -9.40 2.73
N SER A 124 -2.43 -9.64 1.85
CA SER A 124 -2.28 -9.95 0.44
C SER A 124 -2.35 -8.69 -0.42
N ASN A 125 -1.37 -8.48 -1.30
CA ASN A 125 -1.32 -7.32 -2.19
C ASN A 125 -2.30 -7.38 -3.37
N THR A 126 -3.05 -8.48 -3.55
CA THR A 126 -4.04 -8.64 -4.63
C THR A 126 -5.48 -8.66 -4.15
N THR A 127 -5.73 -8.98 -2.88
CA THR A 127 -7.09 -9.11 -2.33
C THR A 127 -7.38 -8.08 -1.24
N ASP A 128 -6.35 -7.61 -0.54
CA ASP A 128 -6.55 -6.75 0.62
C ASP A 128 -6.41 -5.28 0.24
N SER A 129 -7.02 -4.43 1.05
CA SER A 129 -6.96 -2.98 0.88
C SER A 129 -5.98 -2.35 1.85
N VAL A 130 -5.41 -1.21 1.45
CA VAL A 130 -4.57 -0.38 2.32
C VAL A 130 -5.48 0.60 3.05
N MET A 131 -5.42 0.58 4.38
CA MET A 131 -6.08 1.58 5.20
C MET A 131 -5.33 2.91 5.10
N VAL A 132 -6.08 3.97 4.83
CA VAL A 132 -5.57 5.34 4.71
C VAL A 132 -6.44 6.27 5.53
N ILE A 133 -5.95 7.48 5.78
CA ILE A 133 -6.68 8.51 6.51
C ILE A 133 -6.84 9.71 5.60
N ASP A 134 -8.04 10.26 5.53
CA ASP A 134 -8.28 11.56 4.93
C ASP A 134 -7.68 12.65 5.83
N PRO A 135 -6.64 13.39 5.39
CA PRO A 135 -5.93 14.31 6.25
C PRO A 135 -6.77 15.53 6.67
N ALA A 136 -7.82 15.88 5.93
CA ALA A 136 -8.66 17.02 6.24
C ALA A 136 -9.76 16.68 7.25
N SER A 137 -10.36 15.49 7.12
CA SER A 137 -11.47 15.06 7.99
C SER A 137 -11.07 14.09 9.11
N GLY A 138 -9.89 13.48 9.04
CA GLY A 138 -9.45 12.41 9.93
C GLY A 138 -10.17 11.08 9.71
N GLN A 139 -11.00 10.96 8.67
CA GLN A 139 -11.77 9.75 8.39
C GLN A 139 -10.87 8.62 7.88
N LEU A 140 -10.99 7.44 8.49
CA LEU A 140 -10.40 6.21 7.95
C LEU A 140 -11.10 5.82 6.66
N LYS A 141 -10.31 5.60 5.62
CA LYS A 141 -10.73 5.12 4.29
C LYS A 141 -9.87 3.93 3.91
N PHE A 142 -10.22 3.28 2.80
CA PHE A 142 -9.36 2.28 2.19
C PHE A 142 -9.16 2.61 0.72
N ILE A 143 -8.01 2.19 0.20
CA ILE A 143 -7.72 2.18 -1.23
C ILE A 143 -7.28 0.77 -1.61
N SER A 144 -7.53 0.35 -2.85
CA SER A 144 -6.93 -0.88 -3.34
C SER A 144 -5.41 -0.71 -3.42
N ALA A 145 -4.66 -1.78 -3.13
CA ALA A 145 -3.21 -1.75 -3.28
C ALA A 145 -2.80 -1.37 -4.71
N SER A 146 -3.57 -1.77 -5.72
CA SER A 146 -3.33 -1.45 -7.13
C SER A 146 -3.46 0.05 -7.46
N SER A 147 -4.38 0.77 -6.81
CA SER A 147 -4.54 2.22 -7.03
C SER A 147 -3.34 3.02 -6.57
N LEU A 148 -2.60 2.56 -5.55
CA LEU A 148 -1.42 3.25 -5.04
C LEU A 148 -0.27 3.25 -6.07
N PHE A 149 -0.09 2.15 -6.80
CA PHE A 149 0.97 2.02 -7.80
C PHE A 149 0.62 2.64 -9.16
N ASN A 150 -0.68 2.76 -9.48
CA ASN A 150 -1.15 3.39 -10.71
C ASN A 150 -1.07 4.93 -10.66
N ALA A 151 -0.72 5.53 -9.53
CA ALA A 151 -0.51 6.98 -9.41
C ALA A 151 0.80 7.46 -10.05
N LEU A 152 1.71 6.55 -10.42
CA LEU A 152 2.98 6.89 -11.06
C LEU A 152 2.78 7.13 -12.57
N THR A 153 3.21 8.30 -13.05
CA THR A 153 3.26 8.60 -14.47
C THR A 153 4.65 8.28 -15.03
N PHE A 154 4.68 7.52 -16.12
CA PHE A 154 5.90 7.22 -16.87
C PHE A 154 5.80 7.93 -18.21
N GLY A 155 6.81 8.70 -18.57
CA GLY A 155 6.83 9.48 -19.81
C GLY A 155 8.22 9.56 -20.41
N ASN A 156 8.33 10.29 -21.53
CA ASN A 156 9.56 10.61 -22.23
C ASN A 156 10.50 9.42 -22.47
N GLY A 157 10.20 8.56 -23.46
CA GLY A 157 11.07 7.45 -23.84
C GLY A 157 10.82 6.15 -23.07
N LEU A 158 10.00 6.20 -22.01
CA LEU A 158 9.61 5.04 -21.22
C LEU A 158 8.23 4.51 -21.62
N THR A 159 8.02 3.21 -21.45
CA THR A 159 6.72 2.54 -21.60
C THR A 159 6.50 1.63 -20.40
N LYS A 160 5.25 1.58 -19.91
CA LYS A 160 4.82 0.67 -18.85
C LYS A 160 3.97 -0.44 -19.43
N THR A 161 4.32 -1.68 -19.16
CA THR A 161 3.51 -2.86 -19.49
C THR A 161 3.32 -3.69 -18.23
N GLY A 162 2.10 -3.63 -17.68
CA GLY A 162 1.83 -4.15 -16.33
C GLY A 162 2.73 -3.46 -15.29
N ASN A 163 3.53 -4.25 -14.57
CA ASN A 163 4.45 -3.72 -13.56
C ASN A 163 5.85 -3.39 -14.09
N SER A 164 6.16 -3.71 -15.35
CA SER A 164 7.47 -3.44 -15.94
C SER A 164 7.53 -2.04 -16.54
N VAL A 165 8.66 -1.36 -16.33
CA VAL A 165 8.99 -0.08 -16.96
C VAL A 165 10.21 -0.31 -17.85
N GLN A 166 10.08 0.02 -19.13
CA GLN A 166 11.11 -0.22 -20.14
C GLN A 166 11.37 1.02 -20.99
N LEU A 167 12.56 1.09 -21.60
CA LEU A 167 12.84 1.99 -22.72
C LEU A 167 12.04 1.55 -23.95
N GLY A 168 11.71 2.51 -24.83
CA GLY A 168 11.01 2.26 -26.09
C GLY A 168 9.71 3.04 -26.29
N GLY A 169 9.39 3.97 -25.38
CA GLY A 169 8.30 4.92 -25.57
C GLY A 169 8.71 6.11 -26.46
N THR A 170 7.74 6.94 -26.85
CA THR A 170 8.00 8.19 -27.57
C THR A 170 8.70 9.20 -26.66
N LEU A 171 9.72 9.89 -27.18
CA LEU A 171 10.30 11.05 -26.52
C LEU A 171 9.38 12.26 -26.68
N THR A 172 8.95 12.85 -25.56
CA THR A 172 8.11 14.06 -25.51
C THR A 172 8.93 15.31 -25.24
N SER A 173 10.21 15.15 -24.88
CA SER A 173 11.20 16.21 -24.70
C SER A 173 12.61 15.66 -25.01
N SER A 174 13.61 16.54 -25.13
CA SER A 174 14.99 16.10 -25.32
C SER A 174 15.48 15.27 -24.12
N VAL A 175 16.39 14.32 -24.39
CA VAL A 175 17.07 13.50 -23.37
C VAL A 175 18.56 13.70 -23.51
N THR A 176 19.21 14.02 -22.38
CA THR A 176 20.67 14.13 -22.29
C THR A 176 21.20 13.03 -21.39
N LEU A 177 22.11 12.22 -21.91
CA LEU A 177 22.85 11.22 -21.13
C LEU A 177 24.25 11.75 -20.87
N GLY A 178 24.51 12.17 -19.63
CA GLY A 178 25.86 12.57 -19.20
C GLY A 178 26.76 11.34 -19.08
N THR A 179 27.92 11.39 -19.71
CA THR A 179 28.98 10.37 -19.59
C THR A 179 30.30 11.04 -19.26
N ASP A 180 31.23 10.26 -18.73
CA ASP A 180 32.60 10.70 -18.48
C ASP A 180 33.58 9.56 -18.80
N ALA A 181 34.87 9.76 -18.51
CA ALA A 181 35.91 8.77 -18.81
C ALA A 181 35.75 7.45 -18.03
N THR A 182 35.05 7.46 -16.89
CA THR A 182 34.75 6.29 -16.06
C THR A 182 33.35 5.76 -16.36
N ASN A 183 32.37 6.65 -16.53
CA ASN A 183 30.96 6.35 -16.74
C ASN A 183 30.60 6.48 -18.23
N THR A 184 30.86 5.42 -18.99
CA THR A 184 30.64 5.39 -20.45
C THR A 184 29.28 4.81 -20.86
N LEU A 185 28.74 5.23 -22.01
CA LEU A 185 27.59 4.55 -22.64
C LEU A 185 28.07 3.35 -23.48
N LYS A 186 27.85 2.13 -22.97
CA LYS A 186 28.19 0.89 -23.67
C LYS A 186 26.92 0.19 -24.17
N ILE A 187 26.83 -0.06 -25.47
CA ILE A 187 25.77 -0.88 -26.08
C ILE A 187 26.40 -2.20 -26.55
N THR A 188 26.02 -3.30 -25.92
CA THR A 188 26.51 -4.65 -26.26
C THR A 188 25.55 -5.36 -27.22
N GLY A 189 26.05 -6.32 -28.00
CA GLY A 189 25.21 -7.15 -28.88
C GLY A 189 24.81 -6.47 -30.20
N LEU A 190 25.46 -5.36 -30.55
CA LEU A 190 25.32 -4.74 -31.88
C LEU A 190 25.70 -5.75 -32.97
N GLN A 191 24.90 -5.80 -34.03
CA GLN A 191 25.16 -6.60 -35.22
C GLN A 191 25.88 -5.77 -36.28
N GLY A 192 26.49 -6.42 -37.27
CA GLY A 192 27.05 -5.72 -38.43
C GLY A 192 25.95 -5.01 -39.25
N GLY A 193 26.24 -3.81 -39.73
CA GLY A 193 25.32 -3.03 -40.57
C GLY A 193 25.58 -3.22 -42.08
N ASN A 194 24.61 -2.82 -42.90
CA ASN A 194 24.67 -2.78 -44.35
C ASN A 194 24.46 -1.34 -44.85
N LEU A 195 25.49 -0.69 -45.40
CA LEU A 195 25.41 0.70 -45.87
C LEU A 195 24.46 0.93 -47.05
N SER A 196 23.99 -0.12 -47.73
CA SER A 196 22.95 -0.01 -48.76
C SER A 196 21.55 0.18 -48.18
N SER A 197 21.32 -0.13 -46.89
CA SER A 197 20.02 0.01 -46.21
C SER A 197 20.09 0.87 -44.95
N ASP A 198 21.25 0.91 -44.30
CA ASP A 198 21.44 1.48 -42.98
C ASP A 198 22.09 2.85 -43.06
N SER A 199 21.67 3.76 -42.18
CA SER A 199 22.32 5.06 -42.02
C SER A 199 23.44 4.98 -40.99
N LEU A 200 24.43 5.86 -41.15
CA LEU A 200 25.46 6.05 -40.14
C LEU A 200 24.97 6.99 -39.06
N VAL A 201 25.30 6.69 -37.80
CA VAL A 201 25.05 7.56 -36.66
C VAL A 201 26.33 8.33 -36.36
N VAL A 202 26.23 9.65 -36.35
CA VAL A 202 27.32 10.57 -35.98
C VAL A 202 26.89 11.43 -34.81
N VAL A 203 27.87 12.03 -34.14
CA VAL A 203 27.64 12.94 -33.03
C VAL A 203 27.94 14.36 -33.50
N ASN A 204 27.01 15.29 -33.29
CA ASN A 204 27.25 16.72 -33.50
C ASN A 204 28.08 17.31 -32.34
N GLY A 205 28.64 18.50 -32.49
CA GLY A 205 29.49 19.15 -31.47
C GLY A 205 28.78 19.41 -30.13
N ASP A 206 27.45 19.41 -30.11
CA ASP A 206 26.61 19.50 -28.91
C ASP A 206 26.30 18.15 -28.25
N GLY A 207 26.82 17.03 -28.79
CA GLY A 207 26.54 15.68 -28.31
C GLY A 207 25.28 15.04 -28.90
N THR A 208 24.51 15.76 -29.74
CA THR A 208 23.29 15.21 -30.35
C THR A 208 23.63 14.17 -31.42
N LEU A 209 23.00 13.00 -31.34
CA LEU A 209 23.12 11.97 -32.38
C LEU A 209 22.35 12.39 -33.65
N LYS A 210 23.00 12.31 -34.80
CA LYS A 210 22.42 12.57 -36.12
C LYS A 210 22.64 11.37 -37.02
N LYS A 211 21.75 11.21 -38.00
CA LYS A 211 21.93 10.25 -39.08
C LYS A 211 22.56 10.95 -40.29
N VAL A 212 23.52 10.30 -40.91
CA VAL A 212 24.10 10.71 -42.19
C VAL A 212 24.05 9.55 -43.17
N THR A 213 23.86 9.86 -44.45
CA THR A 213 23.88 8.85 -45.51
C THR A 213 25.34 8.50 -45.86
N ALA A 214 25.58 7.28 -46.33
CA ALA A 214 26.93 6.79 -46.62
C ALA A 214 27.62 7.61 -47.72
N GLU A 215 26.86 8.11 -48.69
CA GLU A 215 27.35 8.92 -49.82
C GLU A 215 27.96 10.26 -49.37
N SER A 216 27.61 10.72 -48.15
CA SER A 216 28.20 11.95 -47.61
C SER A 216 29.67 11.79 -47.22
N LEU A 217 30.15 10.56 -46.98
CA LEU A 217 31.50 10.30 -46.45
C LEU A 217 32.57 10.12 -47.52
N LEU A 218 32.24 9.54 -48.68
CA LEU A 218 33.16 9.36 -49.80
C LEU A 218 32.55 10.02 -51.03
N GLN A 219 32.91 11.28 -51.24
CA GLN A 219 32.52 12.00 -52.44
C GLN A 219 33.68 11.93 -53.42
N SER A 220 33.42 11.42 -54.62
CA SER A 220 34.37 11.39 -55.71
C SER A 220 33.65 11.72 -57.01
N GLY A 221 34.40 12.19 -57.99
CA GLY A 221 33.89 12.43 -59.33
C GLY A 221 34.96 12.25 -60.39
N SER A 222 34.52 12.04 -61.61
CA SER A 222 35.36 11.92 -62.80
C SER A 222 34.73 12.67 -63.95
N GLU A 223 35.50 13.51 -64.62
CA GLU A 223 35.09 14.27 -65.79
C GLU A 223 36.10 14.07 -66.93
N SER A 224 35.62 14.17 -68.17
CA SER A 224 36.45 14.06 -69.37
C SER A 224 36.07 15.14 -70.38
N TYR A 225 37.09 15.80 -70.94
CA TYR A 225 36.92 16.89 -71.90
C TYR A 225 37.75 16.64 -73.15
N THR A 226 37.19 17.04 -74.30
CA THR A 226 37.98 17.27 -75.51
C THR A 226 38.35 18.74 -75.55
N ALA A 227 39.64 19.04 -75.39
CA ALA A 227 40.11 20.41 -75.25
C ALA A 227 40.12 21.16 -76.60
N THR A 228 39.92 22.48 -76.53
CA THR A 228 40.23 23.39 -77.63
C THR A 228 41.69 23.85 -77.55
N ALA A 229 42.25 24.34 -78.66
CA ALA A 229 43.64 24.78 -78.69
C ALA A 229 43.89 25.91 -77.67
N GLY A 230 44.91 25.74 -76.82
CA GLY A 230 45.26 26.69 -75.76
C GLY A 230 44.29 26.72 -74.57
N GLN A 231 43.32 25.80 -74.47
CA GLN A 231 42.39 25.76 -73.34
C GLN A 231 43.14 25.53 -72.03
N SER A 232 42.96 26.44 -71.08
CA SER A 232 43.65 26.42 -69.79
C SER A 232 42.75 26.09 -68.61
N ALA A 233 41.41 26.08 -68.76
CA ALA A 233 40.48 25.88 -67.65
C ALA A 233 39.40 24.84 -67.97
N PHE A 234 39.08 24.00 -66.97
CA PHE A 234 38.11 22.92 -67.05
C PHE A 234 37.17 22.97 -65.84
N VAL A 235 35.86 23.04 -66.09
CA VAL A 235 34.82 23.11 -65.04
C VAL A 235 34.44 21.72 -64.61
N VAL A 236 34.76 21.34 -63.38
CA VAL A 236 34.55 20.02 -62.79
C VAL A 236 33.37 20.07 -61.81
N PRO A 237 32.14 19.70 -62.20
CA PRO A 237 30.98 19.80 -61.34
C PRO A 237 31.16 19.07 -60.02
N ASN A 238 30.58 19.63 -58.95
CA ASN A 238 30.56 19.04 -57.60
C ASN A 238 31.93 18.82 -56.93
N MET A 239 33.06 19.17 -57.56
CA MET A 239 34.37 19.11 -56.92
C MET A 239 34.47 20.17 -55.80
N PRO A 240 34.68 19.77 -54.54
CA PRO A 240 34.75 20.71 -53.42
C PRO A 240 36.03 21.53 -53.45
N ALA A 241 36.04 22.69 -52.78
CA ALA A 241 37.23 23.53 -52.61
C ALA A 241 38.40 22.80 -51.92
N THR A 242 38.07 21.83 -51.06
CA THR A 242 39.01 21.03 -50.27
C THR A 242 38.90 19.55 -50.65
N ALA A 243 39.10 19.22 -51.94
CA ALA A 243 39.26 17.83 -52.34
C ALA A 243 40.56 17.27 -51.73
N SER A 244 40.52 16.06 -51.16
CA SER A 244 41.70 15.40 -50.60
C SER A 244 42.73 15.11 -51.68
N LYS A 245 42.28 14.71 -52.89
CA LYS A 245 43.13 14.52 -54.06
C LYS A 245 42.41 14.90 -55.34
N VAL A 246 43.14 15.51 -56.26
CA VAL A 246 42.71 15.76 -57.64
C VAL A 246 43.80 15.25 -58.57
N TYR A 247 43.41 14.47 -59.56
CA TYR A 247 44.28 13.93 -60.58
C TYR A 247 43.84 14.44 -61.95
N VAL A 248 44.80 14.89 -62.75
CA VAL A 248 44.56 15.39 -64.10
C VAL A 248 45.48 14.64 -65.05
N TRP A 249 44.93 14.15 -66.16
CA TRP A 249 45.68 13.53 -67.24
C TRP A 249 45.42 14.27 -68.54
N ARG A 250 46.46 14.37 -69.37
CA ARG A 250 46.37 14.83 -70.75
C ARG A 250 46.83 13.72 -71.68
N ASN A 251 45.95 13.24 -72.55
CA ASN A 251 46.22 12.12 -73.48
C ASN A 251 46.85 10.90 -72.78
N GLY A 252 46.41 10.60 -71.56
CA GLY A 252 46.93 9.50 -70.73
C GLY A 252 48.19 9.82 -69.90
N ALA A 253 48.86 10.95 -70.12
CA ALA A 253 49.98 11.39 -69.28
C ALA A 253 49.48 12.14 -68.05
N LYS A 254 49.86 11.68 -66.86
CA LYS A 254 49.48 12.31 -65.60
C LYS A 254 50.23 13.63 -65.42
N LEU A 255 49.49 14.69 -65.10
CA LEU A 255 50.02 15.99 -64.76
C LEU A 255 50.27 16.10 -63.26
N VAL A 256 51.18 16.99 -62.86
CA VAL A 256 51.59 17.23 -61.49
C VAL A 256 50.87 18.45 -60.92
N VAL A 257 50.15 18.28 -59.80
CA VAL A 257 49.49 19.39 -59.11
C VAL A 257 50.49 20.47 -58.71
N THR A 258 50.09 21.74 -58.76
CA THR A 258 50.88 22.98 -58.57
C THR A 258 51.96 23.26 -59.61
N THR A 259 52.57 22.24 -60.22
CA THR A 259 53.55 22.41 -61.30
C THR A 259 52.88 22.56 -62.66
N ASP A 260 51.94 21.67 -62.96
CA ASP A 260 51.27 21.59 -64.27
C ASP A 260 49.84 22.15 -64.24
N TYR A 261 49.19 22.13 -63.07
CA TYR A 261 47.85 22.68 -62.88
C TYR A 261 47.57 23.09 -61.43
N THR A 262 46.57 23.94 -61.22
CA THR A 262 46.01 24.30 -59.92
C THR A 262 44.54 23.91 -59.85
N THR A 263 44.00 23.83 -58.64
CA THR A 263 42.62 23.40 -58.38
C THR A 263 41.90 24.44 -57.54
N SER A 264 40.64 24.69 -57.85
CA SER A 264 39.71 25.45 -57.01
C SER A 264 38.34 24.78 -56.99
N ALA A 265 37.39 25.31 -56.21
CA ALA A 265 36.04 24.77 -56.16
C ALA A 265 35.45 24.67 -57.57
N GLY A 266 35.11 23.45 -57.98
CA GLY A 266 34.53 23.18 -59.28
C GLY A 266 35.42 23.44 -60.50
N ASN A 267 36.74 23.62 -60.34
CA ASN A 267 37.61 23.98 -61.47
C ASN A 267 39.05 23.45 -61.35
N VAL A 268 39.62 23.08 -62.50
CA VAL A 268 41.05 22.84 -62.70
C VAL A 268 41.57 23.86 -63.72
N SER A 269 42.71 24.47 -63.41
CA SER A 269 43.39 25.41 -64.27
C SER A 269 44.81 24.94 -64.58
N LEU A 270 45.13 24.69 -65.85
CA LEU A 270 46.48 24.36 -66.29
C LEU A 270 47.39 25.59 -66.18
N VAL A 271 48.63 25.41 -65.76
CA VAL A 271 49.62 26.50 -65.80
C VAL A 271 49.90 26.88 -67.26
N SER A 272 50.30 28.12 -67.51
CA SER A 272 50.50 28.64 -68.87
C SER A 272 51.43 27.78 -69.72
N ALA A 273 52.50 27.22 -69.12
CA ALA A 273 53.42 26.33 -69.82
C ALA A 273 52.74 25.06 -70.37
N ILE A 274 51.79 24.50 -69.63
CA ILE A 274 51.04 23.30 -70.05
C ILE A 274 49.89 23.69 -70.99
N ALA A 275 49.15 24.76 -70.69
CA ALA A 275 48.06 25.24 -71.54
C ALA A 275 48.53 25.55 -72.97
N ASN A 276 49.73 26.11 -73.14
CA ASN A 276 50.31 26.39 -74.45
C ASN A 276 50.63 25.12 -75.27
N LEU A 277 50.75 23.96 -74.60
CA LEU A 277 50.96 22.69 -75.27
C LEU A 277 49.64 22.01 -75.65
N VAL A 278 48.50 22.48 -75.13
CA VAL A 278 47.17 21.90 -75.41
C VAL A 278 46.74 22.20 -76.83
N THR A 279 46.50 21.15 -77.61
CA THR A 279 45.99 21.22 -78.98
C THR A 279 44.52 20.86 -79.04
N ALA A 280 43.81 21.37 -80.07
CA ALA A 280 42.43 20.99 -80.31
C ALA A 280 42.33 19.47 -80.51
N GLY A 281 41.46 18.81 -79.72
CA GLY A 281 41.30 17.35 -79.74
C GLY A 281 41.99 16.60 -78.60
N ASP A 282 42.85 17.27 -77.83
CA ASP A 282 43.48 16.65 -76.64
C ASP A 282 42.41 16.20 -75.64
N GLN A 283 42.59 15.00 -75.08
CA GLN A 283 41.72 14.46 -74.05
C GLN A 283 42.26 14.84 -72.67
N ILE A 284 41.41 15.51 -71.88
CA ILE A 284 41.70 15.89 -70.50
C ILE A 284 40.77 15.09 -69.59
N GLU A 285 41.34 14.24 -68.76
CA GLU A 285 40.61 13.48 -67.74
C GLU A 285 40.92 14.06 -66.36
N ILE A 286 39.87 14.28 -65.57
CA ILE A 286 40.00 14.83 -64.23
C ILE A 286 39.25 13.94 -63.26
N GLN A 287 39.93 13.46 -62.23
CA GLN A 287 39.32 12.68 -61.16
C GLN A 287 39.60 13.35 -59.82
N TRP A 288 38.62 13.34 -58.91
CA TRP A 288 38.79 13.88 -57.58
C TRP A 288 38.16 12.97 -56.52
N VAL A 289 38.73 13.04 -55.32
CA VAL A 289 38.25 12.35 -54.12
C VAL A 289 38.30 13.34 -52.96
N LYS A 290 37.23 13.39 -52.18
CA LYS A 290 37.11 14.14 -50.93
C LYS A 290 37.49 13.27 -49.75
#